data_AF-A0A1R1LNI7-F1
#
_entry.id   AF-A0A1R1LNI7-F1
#
_cell.length_a   1.000
_cell.length_b   1.000
_cell.length_c   1.000
_cell.angle_alpha   90.00
_cell.angle_beta   90.00
_cell.angle_gamma   90.00
#
_symmetry.space_group_name_H-M   'P 1'
#
loop_
_entity.id
_entity.type
_entity.pdbx_description
1 polymer ?
#
loop_
_entity_poly.entity_id
_entity_poly.type
_entity_poly.pdbx_seq_one_letter_code
_entity_poly.pdbx_strand_id
1 'polypeptide(L)'
;MDLRLIFTLIAIFTIVTGCKGEVMSNSYSHDELSIESIERQDNGSTKIVYSTILETLYYCPGANVTEKKDGIHIEFVRCPIDDLCNVTHPLKLENDKEYIVIEDVEKKLYLKTKNDLIKI
;
A
#
# COMPACT_ATOMS: atom_id res chain seq x y z
N MET A 1 39.98 -40.59 -12.13
CA MET A 1 40.47 -41.15 -10.86
C MET A 1 40.37 -40.06 -9.80
N ASP A 2 39.18 -39.58 -9.46
CA ASP A 2 38.07 -40.24 -8.73
C ASP A 2 38.18 -40.03 -7.22
N LEU A 3 37.25 -39.22 -6.68
CA LEU A 3 36.40 -39.47 -5.51
C LEU A 3 35.69 -38.14 -5.20
N ARG A 4 34.42 -37.92 -5.55
CA ARG A 4 33.22 -38.42 -4.85
C ARG A 4 33.33 -38.28 -3.33
N LEU A 5 32.26 -37.76 -2.72
CA LEU A 5 32.13 -37.23 -1.34
C LEU A 5 32.66 -35.79 -1.27
N ILE A 6 31.82 -34.75 -1.23
CA ILE A 6 30.86 -34.48 -0.16
C ILE A 6 29.60 -33.88 -0.80
N PHE A 7 28.63 -34.76 -1.06
CA PHE A 7 27.31 -34.45 -1.62
C PHE A 7 26.26 -34.76 -0.56
N THR A 8 26.36 -34.15 0.62
CA THR A 8 25.35 -34.31 1.68
C THR A 8 25.51 -33.24 2.75
N LEU A 9 24.89 -32.08 2.54
CA LEU A 9 24.23 -31.35 3.62
C LEU A 9 23.16 -30.45 3.01
N ILE A 10 22.08 -31.15 2.66
CA ILE A 10 20.73 -30.62 2.57
C ILE A 10 20.45 -29.95 3.93
N ALA A 11 20.57 -28.62 3.98
CA ALA A 11 19.92 -27.82 5.00
C ALA A 11 18.81 -27.05 4.29
N ILE A 12 17.67 -27.74 4.21
CA ILE A 12 16.35 -27.19 3.91
C ILE A 12 16.17 -25.95 4.79
N PHE A 13 16.39 -24.76 4.23
CA PHE A 13 15.84 -23.55 4.82
C PHE A 13 14.39 -23.53 4.37
N THR A 14 13.53 -24.14 5.19
CA THR A 14 12.08 -24.08 5.06
C THR A 14 11.69 -22.63 4.92
N ILE A 15 11.28 -22.28 3.70
CA ILE A 15 10.62 -21.04 3.37
C ILE A 15 9.32 -21.08 4.19
N VAL A 16 9.29 -20.38 5.32
CA VAL A 16 8.04 -20.12 6.01
C VAL A 16 7.34 -19.08 5.16
N THR A 17 6.71 -19.52 4.06
CA THR A 17 5.64 -18.76 3.43
C THR A 17 4.50 -18.77 4.45
N GLY A 18 4.56 -17.79 5.35
CA GLY A 18 3.43 -17.44 6.20
C GLY A 18 2.22 -17.33 5.29
N CYS A 19 1.21 -18.13 5.58
CA CYS A 19 -0.07 -18.04 4.92
C CYS A 19 -0.53 -16.59 5.05
N LYS A 20 -0.59 -15.88 3.92
CA LYS A 20 -1.35 -14.64 3.78
C LYS A 20 -2.78 -15.00 4.16
N GLY A 21 -3.16 -14.74 5.41
CA GLY A 21 -4.56 -14.54 5.73
C GLY A 21 -5.06 -13.49 4.74
N GLU A 22 -6.18 -13.78 4.08
CA GLU A 22 -6.92 -12.78 3.33
C GLU A 22 -7.12 -11.60 4.27
N VAL A 23 -6.36 -10.53 4.02
CA VAL A 23 -6.52 -9.26 4.72
C VAL A 23 -7.91 -8.80 4.29
N MET A 24 -8.91 -9.00 5.14
CA MET A 24 -10.13 -8.20 5.05
C MET A 24 -9.64 -6.76 5.04
N SER A 25 -9.73 -6.12 3.87
CA SER A 25 -9.24 -4.76 3.68
C SER A 25 -10.00 -3.88 4.65
N ASN A 26 -9.35 -3.51 5.75
CA ASN A 26 -9.80 -2.46 6.62
C ASN A 26 -9.40 -1.17 5.91
N SER A 27 -10.19 -0.74 4.93
CA SER A 27 -9.99 0.52 4.21
C SER A 27 -10.95 1.57 4.76
N TYR A 28 -10.59 2.84 4.56
CA TYR A 28 -11.44 3.96 4.95
C TYR A 28 -12.71 4.01 4.09
N SER A 29 -13.81 4.43 4.69
CA SER A 29 -15.04 4.84 3.99
C SER A 29 -14.81 6.20 3.31
N HIS A 30 -15.67 6.58 2.37
CA HIS A 30 -15.50 7.83 1.62
C HIS A 30 -15.52 9.09 2.50
N ASP A 31 -16.33 9.08 3.56
CA ASP A 31 -16.45 10.16 4.54
C ASP A 31 -15.30 10.18 5.57
N GLU A 32 -14.50 9.12 5.63
CA GLU A 32 -13.39 8.97 6.57
C GLU A 32 -12.03 9.38 5.96
N LEU A 33 -11.99 9.70 4.66
CA LEU A 33 -10.78 9.99 3.91
C LEU A 33 -11.03 11.14 2.91
N SER A 34 -10.14 12.13 2.91
CA SER A 34 -10.15 13.25 1.98
C SER A 34 -8.88 13.28 1.14
N ILE A 35 -9.03 13.45 -0.17
CA ILE A 35 -7.92 13.76 -1.07
C ILE A 35 -7.79 15.28 -1.14
N GLU A 36 -6.68 15.82 -0.66
CA GLU A 36 -6.44 17.27 -0.61
C GLU A 36 -5.83 17.80 -1.90
N SER A 37 -4.85 17.08 -2.46
CA SER A 37 -4.22 17.44 -3.73
C SER A 37 -3.64 16.22 -4.47
N ILE A 38 -3.58 16.36 -5.79
CA ILE A 38 -2.92 15.42 -6.70
C ILE A 38 -1.93 16.23 -7.54
N GLU A 39 -0.65 16.00 -7.31
CA GLU A 39 0.44 16.82 -7.87
C GLU A 39 1.38 15.94 -8.68
N ARG A 40 1.41 16.16 -10.01
CA ARG A 40 2.45 15.57 -10.86
C ARG A 40 3.79 16.23 -10.55
N GLN A 41 4.79 15.40 -10.33
CA GLN A 41 6.16 15.81 -10.03
C GLN A 41 7.01 15.79 -11.30
N ASP A 42 8.08 16.59 -11.35
CA ASP A 42 8.96 16.70 -12.52
C ASP A 42 9.65 15.38 -12.90
N ASN A 43 9.78 14.45 -11.94
CA ASN A 43 10.34 13.12 -12.15
C ASN A 43 9.32 12.11 -12.72
N GLY A 44 8.12 12.54 -13.10
CA GLY A 44 7.05 11.68 -13.65
C GLY A 44 6.23 10.93 -12.61
N SER A 45 6.53 11.08 -11.32
CA SER A 45 5.69 10.53 -10.25
C SER A 45 4.49 11.43 -9.95
N THR A 46 3.49 10.88 -9.26
CA THR A 46 2.33 11.63 -8.75
C THR A 46 2.32 11.57 -7.23
N LYS A 47 2.33 12.74 -6.60
CA LYS A 47 2.14 12.93 -5.17
C LYS A 47 0.65 13.07 -4.89
N ILE A 48 0.14 12.28 -3.96
CA ILE A 48 -1.26 12.35 -3.52
C ILE A 48 -1.25 12.72 -2.06
N VAL A 49 -1.70 13.92 -1.76
CA VAL A 49 -1.85 14.45 -0.40
C VAL A 49 -3.25 14.12 0.08
N TYR A 50 -3.33 13.57 1.28
CA TYR A 50 -4.59 13.09 1.83
C TYR A 50 -4.66 13.36 3.33
N SER A 51 -5.87 13.25 3.88
CA SER A 51 -6.10 13.24 5.32
C SER A 51 -7.17 12.20 5.64
N THR A 52 -7.01 11.55 6.78
CA THR A 52 -8.01 10.64 7.35
C THR A 52 -8.66 11.27 8.56
N ILE A 53 -9.81 10.72 8.97
CA ILE A 53 -10.35 11.04 10.29
C ILE A 53 -9.33 10.71 11.39
N LEU A 54 -9.38 11.45 12.48
CA LEU A 54 -8.59 11.16 13.66
C LEU A 54 -9.21 9.99 14.42
N GLU A 55 -8.39 9.00 14.70
CA GLU A 55 -8.80 7.77 15.38
C GLU A 55 -7.88 7.47 16.55
N THR A 56 -8.42 6.87 17.60
CA THR A 56 -7.62 6.50 18.80
C THR A 56 -7.02 5.11 18.71
N LEU A 57 -7.62 4.21 17.92
CA LEU A 57 -7.24 2.80 17.83
C LEU A 57 -6.65 2.41 16.46
N TYR A 58 -6.65 3.33 15.50
CA TYR A 58 -6.24 3.08 14.13
C TYR A 58 -5.36 4.20 13.60
N TYR A 59 -4.54 3.87 12.60
CA TYR A 59 -3.73 4.82 11.85
C TYR A 59 -3.66 4.43 10.37
N CYS A 60 -3.27 5.37 9.50
CA CYS A 60 -3.02 5.10 8.09
C CYS A 60 -1.52 4.87 7.82
N PRO A 61 -1.04 3.63 7.58
CA PRO A 61 0.35 3.39 7.19
C PRO A 61 0.66 3.77 5.74
N GLY A 62 -0.35 4.12 4.93
CA GLY A 62 -0.24 4.41 3.51
C GLY A 62 -1.32 3.71 2.69
N ALA A 63 -1.02 3.39 1.43
CA ALA A 63 -1.98 2.82 0.51
C ALA A 63 -1.47 1.58 -0.23
N ASN A 64 -2.41 0.71 -0.57
CA ASN A 64 -2.23 -0.32 -1.58
C ASN A 64 -2.65 0.24 -2.93
N VAL A 65 -1.68 0.40 -3.81
CA VAL A 65 -1.89 0.82 -5.20
C VAL A 65 -1.84 -0.40 -6.09
N THR A 66 -2.91 -0.60 -6.87
CA THR A 66 -3.03 -1.71 -7.81
C THR A 66 -3.39 -1.19 -9.20
N GLU A 67 -2.62 -1.59 -10.19
CA GLU A 67 -2.98 -1.32 -11.58
C GLU A 67 -4.07 -2.29 -12.07
N LYS A 68 -5.10 -1.74 -12.71
CA LYS A 68 -6.21 -2.44 -13.34
C LYS A 68 -6.39 -1.96 -14.78
N LYS A 69 -7.27 -2.64 -15.54
CA LYS A 69 -7.54 -2.31 -16.96
C LYS A 69 -8.12 -0.90 -17.15
N ASP A 70 -8.85 -0.41 -16.17
CA ASP A 70 -9.54 0.88 -16.17
C ASP A 70 -8.69 2.03 -15.61
N GLY A 71 -7.69 1.72 -14.80
CA GLY A 71 -6.75 2.71 -14.24
C GLY A 71 -6.01 2.19 -13.03
N ILE A 72 -5.47 3.12 -12.25
CA ILE A 72 -4.79 2.84 -10.99
C ILE A 72 -5.80 2.94 -9.85
N HIS A 73 -5.95 1.87 -9.08
CA HIS A 73 -6.82 1.82 -7.91
C HIS A 73 -5.98 2.00 -6.65
N ILE A 74 -6.32 3.01 -5.86
CA ILE A 74 -5.63 3.42 -4.64
C ILE A 74 -6.54 3.10 -3.46
N GLU A 75 -6.10 2.23 -2.57
CA GLU A 75 -6.83 1.84 -1.36
C GLU A 75 -6.00 2.20 -0.14
N PHE A 76 -6.39 3.26 0.57
CA PHE A 76 -5.74 3.63 1.84
C PHE A 76 -6.10 2.61 2.91
N VAL A 77 -5.07 2.16 3.63
CA VAL A 77 -5.20 1.11 4.64
C VAL A 77 -5.44 1.74 5.99
N ARG A 78 -6.43 1.24 6.73
CA ARG A 78 -6.72 1.58 8.12
C ARG A 78 -6.18 0.45 9.01
N CYS A 79 -5.08 0.72 9.68
CA CYS A 79 -4.35 -0.29 10.46
C CYS A 79 -4.61 -0.11 11.96
N PRO A 80 -4.91 -1.19 12.73
CA PRO A 80 -4.91 -1.14 14.19
C PRO A 80 -3.55 -0.66 14.72
N ILE A 81 -3.53 0.12 15.79
CA ILE A 81 -2.30 0.69 16.37
C ILE A 81 -1.34 -0.36 16.96
N ASP A 82 -1.87 -1.53 17.30
CA ASP A 82 -1.14 -2.68 17.84
C ASP A 82 -0.62 -3.65 16.77
N ASP A 83 -0.91 -3.38 15.49
CA ASP A 83 -0.52 -4.21 14.34
C ASP A 83 0.49 -3.53 13.40
N LEU A 84 1.17 -4.34 12.60
CA LEU A 84 2.01 -3.89 11.49
C LEU A 84 1.36 -4.26 10.16
N CYS A 85 0.69 -3.29 9.53
CA CYS A 85 0.08 -3.49 8.22
C CYS A 85 1.07 -3.13 7.10
N ASN A 86 1.32 -4.10 6.22
CA ASN A 86 2.13 -3.89 5.02
C ASN A 86 1.32 -3.16 3.95
N VAL A 87 1.92 -2.14 3.35
CA VAL A 87 1.35 -1.38 2.24
C VAL A 87 2.34 -1.31 1.08
N THR A 88 1.84 -1.20 -0.16
CA THR A 88 2.74 -1.06 -1.32
C THR A 88 3.34 0.34 -1.42
N HIS A 89 2.62 1.36 -0.95
CA HIS A 89 3.04 2.76 -0.98
C HIS A 89 2.94 3.35 0.43
N PRO A 90 4.05 3.41 1.18
CA PRO A 90 4.04 3.86 2.57
C PRO A 90 3.73 5.36 2.68
N LEU A 91 3.11 5.72 3.81
CA LEU A 91 2.90 7.10 4.23
C LEU A 91 4.24 7.86 4.25
N LYS A 92 4.20 9.09 3.75
CA LYS A 92 5.24 10.10 3.90
C LYS A 92 4.64 11.35 4.53
N LEU A 93 5.48 12.10 5.24
CA LEU A 93 5.12 13.35 5.92
C LEU A 93 5.95 14.50 5.38
N GLU A 94 5.30 15.61 5.05
CA GLU A 94 5.94 16.86 4.66
C GLU A 94 5.06 18.02 5.10
N ASN A 95 5.62 18.97 5.87
CA ASN A 95 4.90 20.13 6.40
C ASN A 95 3.58 19.76 7.09
N ASP A 96 3.61 18.75 7.97
CA ASP A 96 2.45 18.19 8.69
C ASP A 96 1.34 17.63 7.80
N LYS A 97 1.63 17.38 6.51
CA LYS A 97 0.72 16.73 5.58
C LYS A 97 1.13 15.31 5.26
N GLU A 98 0.14 14.43 5.26
CA GLU A 98 0.27 13.05 4.87
C GLU A 98 0.16 12.90 3.35
N TYR A 99 1.08 12.13 2.76
CA TYR A 99 1.05 11.85 1.33
C TYR A 99 1.63 10.49 0.97
N ILE A 100 1.27 10.02 -0.22
CA ILE A 100 1.94 8.91 -0.91
C ILE A 100 2.50 9.41 -2.25
N VAL A 101 3.49 8.70 -2.78
CA VAL A 101 4.04 8.98 -4.12
C VAL A 101 3.87 7.73 -4.95
N ILE A 102 3.20 7.84 -6.08
CA ILE A 102 3.00 6.74 -7.04
C ILE A 102 3.87 7.02 -8.26
N GLU A 103 4.70 6.06 -8.62
CA GLU A 103 5.55 6.16 -9.82
C GLU A 103 4.71 6.01 -11.09
N ASP A 104 5.05 6.79 -12.13
CA ASP A 104 4.58 6.58 -13.51
C ASP A 104 3.05 6.59 -13.71
N VAL A 105 2.41 7.76 -13.59
CA VAL A 105 0.93 7.87 -13.69
C VAL A 105 0.46 8.80 -14.81
N GLU A 106 0.31 8.22 -16.01
CA GLU A 106 -0.52 8.78 -17.10
C GLU A 106 -1.96 8.23 -17.09
N LYS A 107 -2.23 7.23 -16.24
CA LYS A 107 -3.51 6.52 -16.16
C LYS A 107 -4.52 7.26 -15.28
N LYS A 108 -5.81 6.95 -15.47
CA LYS A 108 -6.88 7.44 -14.59
C LYS A 108 -6.67 6.91 -13.18
N LEU A 109 -6.87 7.77 -12.19
CA LEU A 109 -6.79 7.41 -10.79
C LEU A 109 -8.18 7.12 -10.24
N TYR A 110 -8.27 6.10 -9.40
CA TYR A 110 -9.47 5.70 -8.70
C TYR A 110 -9.15 5.50 -7.24
N LEU A 111 -9.88 6.17 -6.36
CA LEU A 111 -9.91 5.91 -4.94
C LEU A 111 -10.88 4.74 -4.67
N LYS A 112 -10.35 3.64 -4.16
CA LYS A 112 -11.13 2.50 -3.69
C LYS A 112 -11.32 2.63 -2.18
N THR A 113 -12.56 2.86 -1.77
CA THR A 113 -12.98 2.88 -0.37
C THR A 113 -13.66 1.56 -0.02
N LYS A 114 -14.09 1.41 1.24
CA LYS A 114 -14.83 0.23 1.69
C LYS A 114 -16.08 -0.08 0.84
N ASN A 115 -16.78 0.96 0.37
CA ASN A 115 -18.08 0.81 -0.29
C ASN A 115 -18.08 1.32 -1.74
N ASP A 116 -17.07 2.11 -2.14
CA ASP A 116 -17.11 2.85 -3.40
C ASP A 116 -15.80 2.76 -4.18
N LEU A 117 -15.91 3.03 -5.48
CA LEU A 117 -14.79 3.29 -6.36
C LEU A 117 -15.01 4.65 -7.03
N ILE A 118 -14.19 5.62 -6.65
CA ILE A 118 -14.39 7.03 -7.01
C ILE A 118 -13.24 7.45 -7.92
N LYS A 119 -13.56 7.98 -9.09
CA LYS A 119 -12.53 8.55 -9.97
C LYS A 119 -12.06 9.88 -9.40
N ILE A 120 -10.75 10.05 -9.24
CA ILE A 120 -10.09 11.26 -8.71
C ILE A 120 -9.16 11.90 -9.75
#